data_AF-E4U0W1-F1
#
_entry.id   AF-E4U0W1-F1
#
_cell.length_a   1.000
_cell.length_b   1.000
_cell.length_c   1.000
_cell.angle_alpha   90.00
_cell.angle_beta   90.00
_cell.angle_gamma   90.00
#
_symmetry.space_group_name_H-M   'P 1'
#
loop_
_entity.id
_entity.type
_entity.pdbx_description
1 polymer ?
#
loop_
_entity_poly.entity_id
_entity_poly.type
_entity_poly.pdbx_seq_one_letter_code
_entity_poly.pdbx_strand_id
1 'polypeptide(L)'
;MKLEMIASNSIEVWIMTFFVVLGVGFLLFARKGELIFAGVIALAGMTSIAYSNHSKYIGKHFLMEQFNADSALSCGLWRGESVRVDPLKGWRFEQGVGFVKGDVIINDPSVCSVIGKPFPEPSTVPYWMAFVSVIGVLLMLHYTIIANPQKVAKEEDHDADDDTNREPS
;
A
#
# COMPACT_ATOMS: atom_id res chain seq x y z
N MET A 1 -15.17 14.63 -15.55
CA MET A 1 -14.75 14.33 -14.15
C MET A 1 -14.36 12.87 -13.87
N LYS A 2 -14.80 11.86 -14.65
CA LYS A 2 -14.30 10.47 -14.49
C LYS A 2 -12.85 10.26 -14.94
N LEU A 3 -12.34 11.08 -15.87
CA LEU A 3 -10.99 10.94 -16.44
C LEU A 3 -9.86 11.42 -15.50
N GLU A 4 -10.08 12.44 -14.68
CA GLU A 4 -9.03 12.98 -13.79
C GLU A 4 -8.79 12.09 -12.56
N MET A 5 -9.84 11.45 -12.02
CA MET A 5 -9.67 10.43 -10.97
C MET A 5 -8.98 9.16 -11.50
N ILE A 6 -9.21 8.79 -12.77
CA ILE A 6 -8.52 7.64 -13.38
C ILE A 6 -7.06 7.98 -13.69
N ALA A 7 -6.78 9.18 -14.20
CA ALA A 7 -5.42 9.62 -14.53
C ALA A 7 -4.56 9.84 -13.29
N SER A 8 -5.11 10.45 -12.22
CA SER A 8 -4.41 10.62 -10.94
C SER A 8 -4.14 9.28 -10.24
N ASN A 9 -5.09 8.35 -10.25
CA ASN A 9 -4.89 7.01 -9.71
C ASN A 9 -3.88 6.21 -10.55
N SER A 10 -3.83 6.40 -11.87
CA SER A 10 -2.89 5.69 -12.73
C SER A 10 -1.44 6.06 -12.40
N ILE A 11 -1.12 7.34 -12.28
CA ILE A 11 0.26 7.79 -12.03
C ILE A 11 0.74 7.33 -10.65
N GLU A 12 -0.09 7.46 -9.63
CA GLU A 12 0.25 6.98 -8.27
C GLU A 12 0.51 5.47 -8.26
N VAL A 13 -0.34 4.67 -8.94
CA VAL A 13 -0.16 3.23 -9.07
C VAL A 13 1.11 2.86 -9.84
N TRP A 14 1.44 3.60 -10.90
CA TRP A 14 2.69 3.40 -11.65
C TRP A 14 3.93 3.72 -10.82
N ILE A 15 3.92 4.82 -10.07
CA ILE A 15 5.00 5.20 -9.15
C ILE A 15 5.16 4.13 -8.06
N MET A 16 4.04 3.72 -7.46
CA MET A 16 3.97 2.66 -6.46
C MET A 16 4.59 1.35 -7.00
N THR A 17 4.19 0.94 -8.19
CA THR A 17 4.70 -0.26 -8.85
C THR A 17 6.20 -0.17 -9.10
N PHE A 18 6.67 0.98 -9.60
CA PHE A 18 8.09 1.22 -9.84
C PHE A 18 8.94 1.06 -8.58
N PHE A 19 8.51 1.65 -7.46
CA PHE A 19 9.22 1.53 -6.17
C PHE A 19 9.18 0.12 -5.60
N VAL A 20 8.08 -0.63 -5.79
CA VAL A 20 8.02 -2.05 -5.39
C VAL A 20 9.02 -2.88 -6.19
N VAL A 21 9.03 -2.73 -7.52
CA VAL A 21 9.96 -3.48 -8.38
C VAL A 21 11.41 -3.15 -8.02
N LEU A 22 11.74 -1.87 -7.81
CA LEU A 22 13.08 -1.47 -7.37
C LEU A 22 13.43 -2.05 -5.98
N GLY A 23 12.51 -1.96 -5.02
CA GLY A 23 12.73 -2.45 -3.66
C GLY A 23 12.97 -3.95 -3.62
N VAL A 24 12.13 -4.71 -4.33
CA VAL A 24 12.27 -6.17 -4.50
C VAL A 24 13.56 -6.49 -5.25
N GLY A 25 13.89 -5.76 -6.32
CA GLY A 25 15.11 -5.96 -7.09
C GLY A 25 16.37 -5.78 -6.25
N PHE A 26 16.43 -4.73 -5.43
CA PHE A 26 17.54 -4.54 -4.50
C PHE A 26 17.61 -5.63 -3.44
N LEU A 27 16.48 -6.07 -2.90
CA LEU A 27 16.43 -7.16 -1.92
C LEU A 27 16.91 -8.50 -2.50
N LEU A 28 16.58 -8.81 -3.76
CA LEU A 28 16.91 -10.10 -4.36
C LEU A 28 18.29 -10.16 -5.02
N PHE A 29 18.79 -9.06 -5.58
CA PHE A 29 19.99 -9.09 -6.43
C PHE A 29 21.17 -8.25 -5.92
N ALA A 30 20.97 -7.37 -4.93
CA ALA A 30 22.07 -6.54 -4.46
C ALA A 30 23.07 -7.35 -3.60
N ARG A 31 24.37 -7.22 -3.91
CA ARG A 31 25.44 -7.82 -3.10
C ARG A 31 25.94 -6.91 -1.97
N LYS A 32 25.67 -5.60 -2.07
CA LYS A 32 26.07 -4.61 -1.07
C LYS A 32 24.94 -4.41 -0.08
N GLY A 33 25.24 -4.51 1.22
CA GLY A 33 24.24 -4.33 2.29
C GLY A 33 23.52 -2.98 2.24
N GLU A 34 24.20 -1.91 1.81
CA GLU A 34 23.62 -0.57 1.64
C GLU A 34 22.44 -0.55 0.64
N LEU A 35 22.55 -1.32 -0.45
CA LEU A 35 21.50 -1.42 -1.47
C LEU A 35 20.32 -2.27 -0.97
N ILE A 36 20.59 -3.35 -0.24
CA ILE A 36 19.54 -4.17 0.41
C ILE A 36 18.76 -3.30 1.40
N PHE A 37 19.46 -2.49 2.21
CA PHE A 37 18.84 -1.55 3.15
C PHE A 37 17.98 -0.50 2.45
N ALA A 38 18.46 0.06 1.33
CA ALA A 38 17.66 0.97 0.50
C ALA A 38 16.38 0.29 -0.03
N GLY A 39 16.46 -0.99 -0.43
CA GLY A 39 15.31 -1.78 -0.84
C GLY A 39 14.26 -1.95 0.27
N VAL A 40 14.71 -2.23 1.51
CA VAL A 40 13.83 -2.33 2.69
C VAL A 40 13.13 -1.00 2.98
N ILE A 41 13.87 0.12 2.93
CA ILE A 41 13.28 1.46 3.14
C ILE A 41 12.23 1.77 2.08
N ALA A 42 12.52 1.47 0.81
CA ALA A 42 11.58 1.71 -0.30
C ALA A 42 10.27 0.95 -0.08
N LEU A 43 10.35 -0.34 0.30
CA LEU A 43 9.17 -1.15 0.61
C LEU A 43 8.44 -0.66 1.88
N ALA A 44 9.16 -0.18 2.89
CA ALA A 44 8.54 0.37 4.11
C ALA A 44 7.72 1.62 3.83
N GLY A 45 8.28 2.56 3.05
CA GLY A 45 7.59 3.78 2.65
C GLY A 45 6.34 3.46 1.84
N MET A 46 6.45 2.55 0.88
CA MET A 46 5.34 2.05 0.08
C MET A 46 4.20 1.45 0.90
N THR A 47 4.54 0.58 1.86
CA THR A 47 3.56 -0.05 2.75
C THR A 47 2.85 1.00 3.62
N SER A 48 3.58 2.03 4.05
CA SER A 48 3.03 3.14 4.85
C SER A 48 2.05 3.99 4.05
N ILE A 49 2.34 4.28 2.78
CA ILE A 49 1.42 5.03 1.91
C ILE A 49 0.17 4.21 1.62
N ALA A 50 0.34 2.92 1.28
CA ALA A 50 -0.78 2.00 1.07
C ALA A 50 -1.69 1.90 2.31
N TYR A 51 -1.09 1.83 3.50
CA TYR A 51 -1.82 1.85 4.77
C TYR A 51 -2.62 3.14 4.98
N SER A 52 -1.98 4.31 4.78
CA SER A 52 -2.63 5.62 4.91
C SER A 52 -3.83 5.74 3.97
N ASN A 53 -3.67 5.34 2.72
CA ASN A 53 -4.74 5.35 1.72
C ASN A 53 -5.88 4.40 2.10
N HIS A 54 -5.56 3.21 2.59
CA HIS A 54 -6.55 2.23 3.03
C HIS A 54 -7.34 2.70 4.26
N SER A 55 -6.66 3.27 5.26
CA SER A 55 -7.31 3.84 6.46
C SER A 55 -8.25 4.99 6.09
N LYS A 56 -7.83 5.89 5.19
CA LYS A 56 -8.70 6.96 4.66
C LYS A 56 -9.92 6.41 3.94
N TYR A 57 -9.75 5.37 3.13
CA TYR A 57 -10.84 4.73 2.40
C TYR A 57 -11.87 4.11 3.35
N ILE A 58 -11.41 3.33 4.34
CA ILE A 58 -12.28 2.72 5.35
C ILE A 58 -13.03 3.80 6.15
N GLY A 59 -12.34 4.84 6.61
CA GLY A 59 -12.96 5.94 7.35
C GLY A 59 -14.06 6.63 6.55
N LYS A 60 -13.80 6.92 5.28
CA LYS A 60 -14.81 7.52 4.38
C LYS A 60 -16.02 6.62 4.18
N HIS A 61 -15.80 5.32 3.96
CA HIS A 61 -16.88 4.35 3.75
C HIS A 61 -17.76 4.24 5.00
N PHE A 62 -17.13 4.11 6.17
CA PHE A 62 -17.83 4.04 7.45
C PHE A 62 -18.68 5.28 7.72
N LEU A 63 -18.15 6.48 7.49
CA LEU A 63 -18.91 7.73 7.66
C LEU A 63 -20.12 7.80 6.72
N MET A 64 -19.95 7.39 5.46
CA MET A 64 -21.03 7.35 4.47
C MET A 64 -22.13 6.36 4.88
N GLU A 65 -21.76 5.15 5.31
CA GLU A 65 -22.72 4.15 5.78
C GLU A 65 -23.49 4.62 7.03
N GLN A 66 -22.79 5.21 8.00
CA GLN A 66 -23.46 5.72 9.21
C GLN A 66 -24.37 6.92 8.90
N PHE A 67 -23.98 7.77 7.96
CA PHE A 67 -24.84 8.87 7.50
C PHE A 67 -26.12 8.37 6.82
N ASN A 68 -26.02 7.32 5.99
CA ASN A 68 -27.18 6.67 5.38
C ASN A 68 -28.05 5.91 6.39
N ALA A 69 -27.49 5.52 7.54
CA ALA A 69 -28.18 4.88 8.65
C ALA A 69 -28.77 5.89 9.66
N ASP A 70 -29.02 7.12 9.23
CA ASP A 70 -29.57 8.22 10.03
C ASP A 70 -28.75 8.60 11.29
N SER A 71 -27.45 8.29 11.32
CA SER A 71 -26.59 8.61 12.47
C SER A 71 -26.05 10.03 12.41
N ALA A 72 -25.91 10.66 13.58
CA ALA A 72 -25.30 11.99 13.71
C ALA A 72 -23.77 11.92 13.65
N LEU A 73 -23.18 12.84 12.88
CA LEU A 73 -21.74 13.00 12.71
C LEU A 73 -21.26 14.33 13.28
N SER A 74 -20.01 14.40 13.71
CA SER A 74 -19.32 15.63 14.10
C SER A 74 -18.21 15.92 13.09
N CYS A 75 -18.34 17.02 12.34
CA CYS A 75 -17.41 17.42 11.29
C CYS A 75 -16.67 18.71 11.65
N GLY A 76 -15.35 18.72 11.48
CA GLY A 76 -14.54 19.93 11.62
C GLY A 76 -14.72 20.90 10.45
N LEU A 77 -14.77 22.20 10.74
CA LEU A 77 -14.68 23.28 9.75
C LEU A 77 -13.25 23.81 9.66
N TRP A 78 -12.91 24.40 8.51
CA TRP A 78 -11.63 25.09 8.28
C TRP A 78 -11.35 26.29 9.20
N ARG A 79 -12.33 26.70 10.04
CA ARG A 79 -12.16 27.72 11.08
C ARG A 79 -11.94 27.15 12.49
N GLY A 80 -11.74 25.84 12.64
CA GLY A 80 -11.52 25.18 13.93
C GLY A 80 -12.78 24.93 14.76
N GLU A 81 -13.95 25.28 14.23
CA GLU A 81 -15.25 24.97 14.83
C GLU A 81 -15.74 23.59 14.36
N SER A 82 -16.35 22.80 15.24
CA SER A 82 -17.00 21.54 14.87
C SER A 82 -18.51 21.73 14.70
N VAL A 83 -19.09 21.24 13.61
CA VAL A 83 -20.55 21.24 13.39
C VAL A 83 -21.09 19.82 13.45
N ARG A 84 -22.24 19.69 14.12
CA ARG A 84 -23.02 18.46 14.16
C ARG A 84 -23.85 18.33 12.89
N VAL A 85 -23.53 17.32 12.09
CA VAL A 85 -24.20 16.95 10.85
C VAL A 85 -25.20 15.84 11.15
N ASP A 86 -26.46 16.05 10.78
CA ASP A 86 -27.58 15.15 11.08
C ASP A 86 -28.43 14.98 9.82
N PRO A 87 -28.55 13.76 9.27
CA PRO A 87 -29.30 13.52 8.03
C PRO A 87 -30.75 13.97 8.13
N LEU A 88 -31.38 13.88 9.31
CA LEU A 88 -32.76 14.33 9.53
C LEU A 88 -32.93 15.85 9.47
N LYS A 89 -31.83 16.62 9.58
CA LYS A 89 -31.84 18.09 9.57
C LYS A 89 -31.55 18.70 8.20
N GLY A 90 -31.74 17.92 7.13
CA GLY A 90 -31.61 18.37 5.73
C GLY A 90 -30.17 18.36 5.19
N TRP A 91 -29.26 17.62 5.83
CA TRP A 91 -27.91 17.40 5.32
C TRP A 91 -27.92 16.28 4.29
N ARG A 92 -27.05 16.35 3.28
CA ARG A 92 -26.78 15.25 2.34
C ARG A 92 -25.29 15.10 2.11
N PHE A 93 -24.84 13.87 1.89
CA PHE A 93 -23.48 13.59 1.49
C PHE A 93 -23.39 13.49 -0.05
N GLU A 94 -22.52 14.28 -0.66
CA GLU A 94 -22.27 14.28 -2.11
C GLU A 94 -20.84 13.81 -2.43
N GLN A 95 -20.71 12.82 -3.29
CA GLN A 95 -19.42 12.18 -3.56
C GLN A 95 -18.46 13.14 -4.29
N GLY A 96 -17.30 13.41 -3.68
CA GLY A 96 -16.30 14.34 -4.21
C GLY A 96 -16.54 15.80 -3.81
N VAL A 97 -17.72 16.07 -3.26
CA VAL A 97 -18.08 17.34 -2.64
C VAL A 97 -17.98 17.12 -1.13
N GLY A 98 -18.96 16.61 -0.42
CA GLY A 98 -18.85 16.34 1.02
C GLY A 98 -20.20 16.42 1.69
N PHE A 99 -20.25 16.81 2.95
CA PHE A 99 -21.52 17.05 3.65
C PHE A 99 -22.04 18.45 3.32
N VAL A 100 -23.19 18.50 2.65
CA VAL A 100 -23.80 19.74 2.17
C VAL A 100 -25.16 19.95 2.84
N LYS A 101 -25.42 21.19 3.24
CA LYS A 101 -26.75 21.68 3.65
C LYS A 101 -26.90 23.10 3.14
N GLY A 102 -27.69 23.29 2.08
CA GLY A 102 -27.86 24.60 1.47
C GLY A 102 -26.50 25.28 1.18
N ASP A 103 -26.34 26.54 1.62
CA ASP A 103 -25.14 27.35 1.42
C ASP A 103 -23.94 26.87 2.28
N VAL A 104 -23.32 25.80 1.77
CA VAL A 104 -21.88 25.46 1.84
C VAL A 104 -21.26 25.28 3.22
N ILE A 105 -21.09 24.02 3.63
CA ILE A 105 -19.95 23.60 4.46
C ILE A 105 -18.93 22.88 3.57
N ILE A 106 -17.66 23.05 3.90
CA ILE A 106 -16.49 22.60 3.16
C ILE A 106 -16.41 21.06 3.03
N ASN A 107 -15.91 20.69 1.86
CA ASN A 107 -15.97 19.43 1.13
C ASN A 107 -15.04 18.29 1.60
N ASP A 108 -14.92 18.03 2.90
CA ASP A 108 -14.01 16.95 3.33
C ASP A 108 -14.63 15.95 4.32
N PRO A 109 -14.86 14.69 3.90
CA PRO A 109 -15.27 13.60 4.79
C PRO A 109 -14.19 13.23 5.82
N SER A 110 -12.91 13.55 5.59
CA SER A 110 -11.80 13.13 6.47
C SER A 110 -11.75 13.85 7.83
N VAL A 111 -12.48 14.94 7.98
CA VAL A 111 -12.59 15.71 9.23
C VAL A 111 -13.88 15.41 10.01
N CYS A 112 -14.67 14.44 9.54
CA CYS A 112 -15.91 14.02 10.17
C CYS A 112 -15.69 12.79 11.04
N SER A 113 -16.46 12.63 12.12
CA SER A 113 -16.43 11.45 13.00
C SER A 113 -17.84 11.07 13.43
N VAL A 114 -18.06 9.79 13.75
CA VAL A 114 -19.37 9.31 14.23
C VAL A 114 -19.45 9.54 15.74
N ILE A 115 -20.49 10.22 16.21
CA ILE A 115 -20.65 10.49 17.64
C ILE A 115 -20.91 9.18 18.37
N GLY A 116 -20.08 8.87 19.37
CA GLY A 116 -20.26 7.70 20.25
C GLY A 116 -19.84 6.36 19.64
N LYS A 117 -19.24 6.34 18.44
CA LYS A 117 -18.62 5.13 17.87
C LYS A 117 -17.15 5.39 17.55
N PRO A 118 -16.23 4.48 17.93
CA PRO A 118 -14.85 4.58 17.48
C PRO A 118 -14.79 4.43 15.96
N PHE A 119 -13.83 5.09 15.34
CA PHE A 119 -13.53 4.85 13.94
C PHE A 119 -13.03 3.42 13.74
N PRO A 120 -13.43 2.73 12.65
CA PRO A 120 -12.86 1.45 12.31
C PRO A 120 -11.36 1.59 12.10
N GLU A 121 -10.61 0.77 12.84
CA GLU A 121 -9.21 0.55 12.58
C GLU A 121 -9.07 -0.33 11.32
N PRO A 122 -8.12 -0.03 10.43
CA PRO A 122 -7.81 -0.93 9.32
C PRO A 122 -7.37 -2.31 9.86
N SER A 123 -7.75 -3.38 9.13
CA SER A 123 -7.49 -4.81 9.34
C SER A 123 -6.53 -5.19 10.50
N THR A 124 -7.00 -6.10 11.34
CA THR A 124 -6.39 -6.65 12.58
C THR A 124 -5.03 -7.31 12.43
N VAL A 125 -4.57 -7.65 11.21
CA VAL A 125 -3.18 -8.05 11.00
C VAL A 125 -2.37 -6.77 10.91
N PRO A 126 -1.49 -6.47 11.89
CA PRO A 126 -0.71 -5.25 11.84
C PRO A 126 0.08 -5.23 10.55
N TYR A 127 -0.03 -4.17 9.76
CA TYR A 127 0.64 -4.07 8.45
C TYR A 127 2.16 -4.27 8.55
N TRP A 128 2.74 -4.00 9.72
CA TRP A 128 4.13 -4.33 10.02
C TRP A 128 4.41 -5.84 10.03
N MET A 129 3.46 -6.69 10.44
CA MET A 129 3.57 -8.16 10.35
C MET A 129 3.56 -8.62 8.90
N ALA A 130 2.66 -8.08 8.08
CA ALA A 130 2.65 -8.36 6.65
C ALA A 130 3.98 -7.92 6.00
N PHE A 131 4.45 -6.72 6.33
CA PHE A 131 5.73 -6.19 5.88
C PHE A 131 6.92 -7.07 6.27
N VAL A 132 7.01 -7.46 7.54
CA VAL A 132 8.08 -8.34 8.04
C VAL A 132 8.02 -9.71 7.38
N SER A 133 6.82 -10.26 7.16
CA SER A 133 6.67 -11.56 6.49
C SER A 133 7.15 -11.51 5.03
N VAL A 134 6.78 -10.46 4.29
CA VAL A 134 7.21 -10.24 2.90
C VAL A 134 8.73 -10.04 2.82
N ILE A 135 9.31 -9.23 3.70
CA ILE A 135 10.76 -9.06 3.78
C ILE A 135 11.44 -10.39 4.12
N GLY A 136 10.91 -11.15 5.07
CA GLY A 136 11.46 -12.44 5.48
C GLY A 136 11.51 -13.42 4.31
N VAL A 137 10.42 -13.51 3.53
CA VAL A 137 10.38 -14.34 2.31
C VAL A 137 11.37 -13.85 1.26
N LEU A 138 11.47 -12.54 1.02
CA LEU A 138 12.41 -11.98 0.05
C LEU A 138 13.87 -12.20 0.44
N LEU A 139 14.22 -12.07 1.73
CA LEU A 139 15.56 -12.33 2.24
C LEU A 139 15.90 -13.82 2.19
N MET A 140 14.95 -14.71 2.49
CA MET A 140 15.13 -16.15 2.29
C MET A 140 15.37 -16.48 0.83
N LEU A 141 14.58 -15.88 -0.08
CA LEU A 141 14.74 -16.08 -1.51
C LEU A 141 16.10 -15.56 -2.00
N HIS A 142 16.51 -14.37 -1.56
CA HIS A 142 17.85 -13.83 -1.81
C HIS A 142 18.96 -14.79 -1.36
N TYR A 143 18.84 -15.35 -0.15
CA TYR A 143 19.79 -16.34 0.35
C TYR A 143 19.82 -17.59 -0.53
N THR A 144 18.68 -18.11 -0.98
CA THR A 144 18.64 -19.27 -1.90
C THR A 144 19.25 -18.98 -3.28
N ILE A 145 19.08 -17.76 -3.79
CA ILE A 145 19.66 -17.32 -5.07
C ILE A 145 21.19 -17.19 -4.93
N ILE A 146 21.68 -16.62 -3.82
CA ILE A 146 23.12 -16.43 -3.55
C ILE A 146 23.82 -17.71 -3.06
N ALA A 147 23.10 -18.64 -2.45
CA ALA A 147 23.66 -19.93 -2.00
C ALA A 147 23.80 -20.96 -3.13
N ASN A 148 23.17 -20.74 -4.30
CA ASN A 148 23.23 -21.63 -5.47
C ASN A 148 24.06 -21.16 -6.69
N PRO A 149 25.12 -20.32 -6.61
CA PRO A 149 25.96 -20.02 -7.77
C PRO A 149 26.72 -21.26 -8.25
N GLN A 150 26.85 -22.30 -7.43
CA GLN A 150 27.58 -23.53 -7.76
C GLN A 150 26.76 -24.62 -8.44
N LYS A 151 25.42 -24.54 -8.51
CA LYS A 151 24.63 -25.51 -9.27
C LYS A 151 24.54 -25.15 -10.75
N VAL A 152 24.42 -23.87 -11.07
CA VAL A 152 24.36 -23.39 -12.46
C VAL A 152 25.70 -23.56 -13.17
N ALA A 153 26.83 -23.34 -12.48
CA ALA A 153 28.16 -23.54 -13.06
C ALA A 153 28.57 -25.01 -13.21
N LYS A 154 27.95 -25.94 -12.47
CA LYS A 154 28.30 -27.37 -12.53
C LYS A 154 27.55 -28.16 -13.60
N GLU A 155 26.47 -27.63 -14.15
CA GLU A 155 25.78 -28.25 -15.30
C GLU A 155 26.41 -27.87 -16.64
N GLU A 156 27.08 -26.72 -16.77
CA GLU A 156 27.78 -26.36 -18.03
C GLU A 156 29.14 -27.04 -18.20
N ASP A 157 29.86 -27.34 -17.12
CA ASP A 157 31.20 -27.96 -17.23
C ASP A 157 31.17 -29.49 -17.35
N HIS A 158 30.03 -30.16 -17.12
CA HIS A 158 29.99 -31.63 -17.10
C HIS A 158 29.65 -32.30 -18.45
N ASP A 159 29.17 -31.54 -19.43
CA ASP A 159 28.81 -32.05 -20.77
C ASP A 159 29.88 -31.83 -21.85
N ALA A 160 31.06 -31.29 -21.50
CA ALA A 160 32.12 -30.97 -22.46
C ALA A 160 33.31 -31.97 -22.51
N ASP A 161 33.38 -32.95 -21.61
CA ASP A 161 34.61 -33.75 -21.39
C ASP A 161 34.46 -35.28 -21.52
N ASP A 162 33.39 -35.80 -22.15
CA ASP A 162 33.25 -37.25 -22.45
C ASP A 162 33.29 -37.59 -23.94
N ASP A 163 34.14 -36.90 -24.72
CA ASP A 163 34.41 -37.35 -26.10
C ASP A 163 35.80 -36.92 -26.61
N THR A 164 36.87 -37.26 -25.88
CA THR A 164 38.20 -37.30 -26.51
C THR A 164 39.17 -38.30 -25.87
N ASN A 165 39.61 -39.24 -26.71
CA ASN A 165 40.83 -40.06 -26.59
C ASN A 165 40.85 -41.19 -25.55
N ARG A 166 40.38 -42.36 -25.99
CA ARG A 166 40.91 -43.65 -25.52
C ARG A 166 41.73 -44.34 -26.61
N GLU A 167 43.01 -43.98 -26.68
CA GLU A 167 44.14 -44.87 -26.98
C GLU A 167 45.40 -44.18 -26.43
N PRO A 168 46.30 -44.90 -25.73
CA PRO A 168 47.26 -45.74 -26.47
C PRO A 168 47.74 -47.01 -25.73
N SER A 169 47.99 -48.08 -26.50
CA SER A 169 49.20 -48.93 -26.45
C SER A 169 49.08 -50.11 -27.40
#